data_AF-A0A8H7G5R9-F1
#
_entry.id   AF-A0A8H7G5R9-F1
#
_cell.length_a   1.000
_cell.length_b   1.000
_cell.length_c   1.000
_cell.angle_alpha   90.00
_cell.angle_beta   90.00
_cell.angle_gamma   90.00
#
_symmetry.space_group_name_H-M   'P 1'
#
loop_
_entity.id
_entity.type
_entity.pdbx_description
1 polymer ?
#
loop_
_entity_poly.entity_id
_entity_poly.type
_entity_poly.pdbx_seq_one_letter_code
_entity_poly.pdbx_strand_id
1 'polypeptide(L)'
;MDANPNDVVTLLIVNSDDFEPTAFDTLFKAAGLDTLSYVPPSASITNEQWPTLGSMISNGTRLVTFLDAMADFTSVTYLMAEFINVWETPFDVTTTDFDCTVNRTQGDSSTQLYLINHYLDSLILGQPAPDKTQANVTNGVSGVGSLGLQVSTCAAEYGRNPNYLLVDFYEYGGGSVFEVAATANGVTYSPTTPIATPITSSSSASSTSVTSTPNAAISLVQLDWFKAVALMGGVLLGACSVV
;
A
#
# COMPACT_ATOMS: atom_id res chain seq x y z
N MET A 1 -15.38 3.41 10.63
CA MET A 1 -16.01 2.38 9.77
C MET A 1 -17.48 2.17 10.15
N ASP A 2 -18.14 3.19 10.71
CA ASP A 2 -19.46 3.05 11.35
C ASP A 2 -20.59 3.24 10.34
N ALA A 3 -20.36 4.09 9.33
CA ALA A 3 -21.28 4.29 8.22
C ALA A 3 -21.33 3.09 7.25
N ASN A 4 -20.28 2.26 7.22
CA ASN A 4 -20.18 1.07 6.38
C ASN A 4 -19.91 -0.17 7.25
N PRO A 5 -20.93 -0.72 7.94
CA PRO A 5 -20.75 -1.81 8.90
C PRO A 5 -20.40 -3.16 8.25
N ASN A 6 -20.64 -3.31 6.95
CA ASN A 6 -20.35 -4.53 6.20
C ASN A 6 -18.97 -4.50 5.50
N ASP A 7 -18.20 -3.43 5.69
CA ASP A 7 -16.86 -3.33 5.09
C ASP A 7 -15.81 -3.92 6.02
N VAL A 8 -14.85 -4.63 5.42
CA VAL A 8 -13.58 -5.04 6.03
C VAL A 8 -12.48 -4.23 5.35
N VAL A 9 -11.60 -3.63 6.15
CA VAL A 9 -10.51 -2.78 5.66
C VAL A 9 -9.19 -3.42 6.05
N THR A 10 -8.24 -3.45 5.12
CA THR A 10 -6.84 -3.74 5.42
C THR A 10 -6.05 -2.43 5.39
N LEU A 11 -5.23 -2.20 6.40
CA LEU A 11 -4.25 -1.12 6.46
C LEU A 11 -2.85 -1.73 6.40
N LEU A 12 -2.08 -1.39 5.37
CA LEU A 12 -0.66 -1.70 5.28
C LEU A 12 0.10 -0.41 5.60
N ILE A 13 0.93 -0.44 6.64
CA ILE A 13 1.74 0.70 7.07
C ILE A 13 3.19 0.43 6.71
N VAL A 14 3.73 1.28 5.85
CA VAL A 14 5.17 1.36 5.57
C VAL A 14 5.82 2.17 6.69
N ASN A 15 6.45 1.47 7.64
CA ASN A 15 7.05 2.01 8.86
C ASN A 15 8.53 2.36 8.64
N SER A 16 8.79 3.32 7.74
CA SER A 16 10.16 3.68 7.33
C SER A 16 11.04 4.31 8.43
N ASP A 17 10.43 4.76 9.53
CA ASP A 17 11.13 5.38 10.66
C ASP A 17 11.37 4.39 11.83
N ASP A 18 11.10 3.10 11.62
CA ASP A 18 11.29 2.01 12.60
C ASP A 18 10.58 2.28 13.95
N PHE A 19 9.38 2.86 13.93
CA PHE A 19 8.61 3.05 15.16
C PHE A 19 8.23 1.70 15.77
N GLU A 20 8.37 1.60 17.10
CA GLU A 20 7.90 0.45 17.86
C GLU A 20 6.37 0.28 17.73
N PRO A 21 5.83 -0.95 17.67
CA PRO A 21 4.39 -1.21 17.55
C PRO A 21 3.53 -0.52 18.61
N THR A 22 4.09 -0.33 19.81
CA THR A 22 3.41 0.33 20.94
C THR A 22 3.07 1.81 20.66
N ALA A 23 3.83 2.48 19.79
CA ALA A 23 3.51 3.84 19.34
C ALA A 23 2.23 3.86 18.50
N PHE A 24 2.08 2.90 17.58
CA PHE A 24 0.86 2.72 16.80
C PHE A 24 -0.31 2.28 17.69
N ASP A 25 -0.10 1.33 18.61
CA ASP A 25 -1.13 0.83 19.53
C ASP A 25 -1.76 1.96 20.35
N THR A 26 -0.95 2.92 20.81
CA THR A 26 -1.44 4.10 21.52
C THR A 26 -2.44 4.90 20.68
N LEU A 27 -2.14 5.10 19.39
CA LEU A 27 -3.01 5.83 18.46
C LEU A 27 -4.24 5.00 18.06
N PHE A 28 -4.07 3.69 17.85
CA PHE A 28 -5.16 2.77 17.54
C PHE A 28 -6.19 2.76 18.67
N LYS A 29 -5.76 2.64 19.92
CA LYS A 29 -6.62 2.73 21.11
C LYS A 29 -7.31 4.08 21.24
N ALA A 30 -6.59 5.17 21.01
CA ALA A 30 -7.17 6.52 21.04
C ALA A 30 -8.27 6.72 19.98
N ALA A 31 -8.13 6.07 18.83
CA ALA A 31 -9.12 6.07 17.74
C ALA A 31 -10.18 4.95 17.86
N GLY A 32 -10.05 4.05 18.84
CA GLY A 32 -10.91 2.86 19.01
C GLY A 32 -10.72 1.76 17.96
N LEU A 33 -9.62 1.81 17.17
CA LEU A 33 -9.31 0.85 16.12
C LEU A 33 -8.83 -0.49 16.66
N ASP A 34 -8.26 -0.51 17.86
CA ASP A 34 -7.85 -1.74 18.56
C ASP A 34 -9.03 -2.71 18.73
N THR A 35 -10.21 -2.19 19.05
CA THR A 35 -11.43 -3.00 19.22
C THR A 35 -12.01 -3.52 17.91
N LEU A 36 -11.69 -2.88 16.77
CA LEU A 36 -12.09 -3.32 15.44
C LEU A 36 -11.06 -4.24 14.79
N SER A 37 -9.87 -4.38 15.38
CA SER A 37 -8.76 -5.09 14.76
C SER A 37 -8.89 -6.60 14.90
N TYR A 38 -8.62 -7.31 13.81
CA TYR A 38 -8.47 -8.76 13.80
C TYR A 38 -7.16 -9.16 14.47
N VAL A 39 -7.26 -10.05 15.45
CA VAL A 39 -6.10 -10.69 16.10
C VAL A 39 -6.02 -12.13 15.59
N PRO A 40 -4.97 -12.51 14.85
CA PRO A 40 -4.79 -13.89 14.43
C PRO A 40 -4.43 -14.80 15.62
N PRO A 41 -4.65 -16.12 15.53
CA PRO A 41 -4.27 -17.06 16.58
C PRO A 41 -2.75 -17.17 16.80
N SER A 42 -1.93 -16.73 15.84
CA SER A 42 -0.47 -16.74 15.88
C SER A 42 0.11 -15.64 14.99
N ALA A 43 1.39 -15.30 15.20
CA ALA A 43 2.10 -14.28 14.42
C ALA A 43 2.22 -14.60 12.91
N SER A 44 2.13 -15.89 12.57
CA SER A 44 2.12 -16.40 11.20
C SER A 44 0.91 -17.31 11.05
N ILE A 45 0.11 -17.09 10.00
CA ILE A 45 -1.02 -17.93 9.63
C ILE A 45 -1.01 -18.17 8.11
N THR A 46 -1.47 -19.35 7.69
CA THR A 46 -1.62 -19.67 6.26
C THR A 46 -2.87 -19.02 5.68
N ASN A 47 -2.93 -18.90 4.36
CA ASN A 47 -4.08 -18.37 3.61
C ASN A 47 -5.38 -19.13 3.92
N GLU A 48 -5.33 -20.43 4.26
CA GLU A 48 -6.52 -21.20 4.67
C GLU A 48 -6.96 -20.91 6.12
N GLN A 49 -6.09 -20.38 6.96
CA GLN A 49 -6.39 -20.06 8.36
C GLN A 49 -7.06 -18.69 8.53
N TRP A 50 -7.05 -17.85 7.50
CA TRP A 50 -7.74 -16.56 7.52
C TRP A 50 -9.26 -16.75 7.63
N PRO A 51 -9.94 -15.96 8.48
CA PRO A 51 -11.40 -15.98 8.53
C PRO A 51 -12.00 -15.45 7.23
N THR A 52 -13.23 -15.85 6.94
CA THR A 52 -14.01 -15.23 5.87
C THR A 52 -14.37 -13.78 6.24
N LEU A 53 -14.56 -12.92 5.23
CA LEU A 53 -15.02 -11.53 5.45
C LEU A 53 -16.32 -11.47 6.26
N GLY A 54 -17.27 -12.39 6.00
CA GLY A 54 -18.52 -12.49 6.75
C GLY A 54 -18.33 -12.81 8.24
N SER A 55 -17.33 -13.63 8.58
CA SER A 55 -16.97 -13.92 9.97
C SER A 55 -16.38 -12.68 10.64
N MET A 56 -15.49 -11.96 9.96
CA MET A 56 -14.89 -10.71 10.47
C MET A 56 -15.95 -9.64 10.73
N ILE A 57 -16.92 -9.48 9.81
CA ILE A 57 -18.06 -8.57 9.97
C ILE A 57 -18.90 -8.96 11.19
N SER A 58 -19.27 -10.23 11.29
CA SER A 58 -20.13 -10.73 12.38
C SER A 58 -19.47 -10.61 13.76
N ASN A 59 -18.15 -10.75 13.81
CA ASN A 59 -17.36 -10.63 15.05
C ASN A 59 -16.97 -9.19 15.39
N GLY A 60 -17.26 -8.22 14.51
CA GLY A 60 -16.84 -6.82 14.69
C GLY A 60 -15.35 -6.56 14.46
N THR A 61 -14.55 -7.56 14.09
CA THR A 61 -13.10 -7.47 13.86
C THR A 61 -12.78 -7.14 12.39
N ARG A 62 -13.26 -5.99 11.93
CA ARG A 62 -13.29 -5.60 10.51
C ARG A 62 -12.03 -4.88 10.02
N LEU A 63 -11.00 -4.70 10.85
CA LEU A 63 -9.74 -4.09 10.48
C LEU A 63 -8.60 -5.13 10.51
N VAL A 64 -7.87 -5.26 9.42
CA VAL A 64 -6.62 -6.03 9.34
C VAL A 64 -5.49 -5.00 9.23
N THR A 65 -4.44 -5.12 10.05
CA THR A 65 -3.29 -4.19 9.95
C THR A 65 -1.99 -4.97 9.80
N PHE A 66 -1.20 -4.56 8.81
CA PHE A 66 0.17 -5.01 8.59
C PHE A 66 1.15 -3.85 8.79
N LEU A 67 2.29 -4.14 9.41
CA LEU A 67 3.49 -3.30 9.35
C LEU A 67 4.53 -4.01 8.48
N ASP A 68 5.16 -3.29 7.57
CA ASP A 68 6.26 -3.81 6.75
C ASP A 68 7.54 -4.07 7.59
N ALA A 69 7.69 -3.34 8.69
CA ALA A 69 8.81 -3.41 9.63
C ALA A 69 8.37 -3.24 11.09
N MET A 70 9.19 -3.76 12.00
CA MET A 70 9.07 -3.61 13.46
C MET A 70 7.82 -4.22 14.11
N ALA A 71 6.95 -4.95 13.40
CA ALA A 71 5.87 -5.68 14.04
C ALA A 71 6.38 -6.67 15.10
N ASP A 72 5.76 -6.65 16.28
CA ASP A 72 6.05 -7.54 17.40
C ASP A 72 4.74 -8.08 17.98
N PHE A 73 4.46 -9.34 17.64
CA PHE A 73 3.25 -10.02 18.05
C PHE A 73 3.17 -10.25 19.57
N THR A 74 4.28 -10.12 20.30
CA THR A 74 4.28 -10.26 21.77
C THR A 74 3.83 -8.99 22.49
N SER A 75 4.06 -7.82 21.91
CA SER A 75 3.65 -6.53 22.47
C SER A 75 2.30 -6.05 21.93
N VAL A 76 2.05 -6.15 20.62
CA VAL A 76 0.80 -5.69 19.99
C VAL A 76 0.31 -6.72 18.96
N THR A 77 -0.61 -7.59 19.40
CA THR A 77 -1.00 -8.80 18.66
C THR A 77 -1.82 -8.54 17.38
N TYR A 78 -2.47 -7.39 17.23
CA TYR A 78 -3.26 -7.07 16.04
C TYR A 78 -2.47 -6.31 14.95
N LEU A 79 -1.23 -5.94 15.22
CA LEU A 79 -0.31 -5.35 14.24
C LEU A 79 0.59 -6.46 13.70
N MET A 80 0.19 -7.05 12.57
CA MET A 80 0.88 -8.21 12.01
C MET A 80 2.11 -7.79 11.20
N ALA A 81 3.14 -8.63 11.20
CA ALA A 81 4.25 -8.46 10.27
C ALA A 81 3.77 -8.79 8.85
N GLU A 82 3.90 -7.85 7.93
CA GLU A 82 3.55 -8.01 6.52
C GLU A 82 4.26 -9.21 5.94
N PHE A 83 5.59 -9.20 5.88
CA PHE A 83 6.36 -10.22 5.17
C PHE A 83 6.33 -11.62 5.80
N ILE A 84 5.76 -11.77 7.01
CA ILE A 84 5.46 -13.09 7.61
C ILE A 84 4.11 -13.63 7.10
N ASN A 85 3.16 -12.78 6.73
CA ASN A 85 1.79 -13.16 6.37
C ASN A 85 1.42 -12.86 4.91
N VAL A 86 2.18 -12.01 4.23
CA VAL A 86 1.98 -11.53 2.86
C VAL A 86 3.34 -11.56 2.15
N TRP A 87 3.38 -12.07 0.93
CA TRP A 87 4.50 -11.80 0.03
C TRP A 87 4.05 -10.88 -1.11
N GLU A 88 5.01 -10.30 -1.82
CA GLU A 88 4.69 -9.45 -2.96
C GLU A 88 5.64 -9.60 -4.15
N THR A 89 5.13 -9.17 -5.32
CA THR A 89 5.88 -9.12 -6.59
C THR A 89 6.87 -7.96 -6.61
N PRO A 90 7.81 -7.91 -7.59
CA PRO A 90 8.74 -6.79 -7.72
C PRO A 90 8.03 -5.43 -7.81
N PHE A 91 8.64 -4.42 -7.19
CA PHE A 91 8.21 -3.02 -7.21
C PHE A 91 9.22 -2.15 -7.96
N ASP A 92 8.91 -0.86 -8.15
CA ASP A 92 9.71 0.12 -8.90
C ASP A 92 10.09 -0.34 -10.33
N VAL A 93 9.20 -1.11 -10.97
CA VAL A 93 9.44 -1.67 -12.30
C VAL A 93 9.28 -0.60 -13.38
N THR A 94 10.18 -0.61 -14.35
CA THR A 94 10.22 0.40 -15.44
C THR A 94 9.87 -0.18 -16.81
N THR A 95 9.45 -1.44 -16.83
CA THR A 95 8.96 -2.14 -18.02
C THR A 95 7.55 -2.64 -17.77
N THR A 96 6.78 -2.82 -18.85
CA THR A 96 5.40 -3.31 -18.79
C THR A 96 5.30 -4.83 -18.52
N ASP A 97 6.42 -5.46 -18.19
CA ASP A 97 6.52 -6.91 -17.97
C ASP A 97 6.25 -7.21 -16.49
N PHE A 98 5.02 -6.93 -16.05
CA PHE A 98 4.57 -7.26 -14.70
C PHE A 98 4.47 -8.79 -14.55
N ASP A 99 5.42 -9.37 -13.82
CA ASP A 99 5.47 -10.80 -13.53
C ASP A 99 4.79 -11.15 -12.20
N CYS A 100 4.83 -12.44 -11.86
CA CYS A 100 4.23 -12.99 -10.65
C CYS A 100 5.31 -13.59 -9.71
N THR A 101 6.58 -13.19 -9.88
CA THR A 101 7.68 -13.73 -9.09
C THR A 101 7.62 -13.22 -7.65
N VAL A 102 8.05 -14.05 -6.70
CA VAL A 102 8.17 -13.62 -5.30
C VAL A 102 9.39 -12.71 -5.16
N ASN A 103 9.17 -11.47 -4.70
CA ASN A 103 10.24 -10.49 -4.49
C ASN A 103 10.59 -10.32 -3.00
N ARG A 104 9.59 -9.95 -2.17
CA ARG A 104 9.78 -9.79 -0.72
C ARG A 104 8.90 -10.77 0.05
N THR A 105 9.53 -11.51 0.97
CA THR A 105 8.89 -12.38 1.96
C THR A 105 9.87 -12.73 3.09
N GLN A 106 9.33 -13.04 4.26
CA GLN A 106 10.02 -13.63 5.41
C GLN A 106 9.31 -14.91 5.90
N GLY A 107 8.33 -15.40 5.15
CA GLY A 107 7.56 -16.61 5.44
C GLY A 107 7.54 -17.58 4.26
N ASP A 108 6.59 -18.51 4.28
CA ASP A 108 6.38 -19.46 3.19
C ASP A 108 5.42 -18.88 2.15
N SER A 109 5.95 -18.43 1.02
CA SER A 109 5.16 -17.80 -0.04
C SER A 109 4.10 -18.73 -0.66
N SER A 110 4.22 -20.06 -0.48
CA SER A 110 3.20 -21.00 -0.94
C SER A 110 1.93 -20.98 -0.09
N THR A 111 2.01 -20.48 1.14
CA THR A 111 0.91 -20.48 2.12
C THR A 111 0.56 -19.08 2.65
N GLN A 112 1.29 -18.04 2.29
CA GLN A 112 0.97 -16.65 2.66
C GLN A 112 -0.16 -16.06 1.81
N LEU A 113 -0.76 -14.95 2.26
CA LEU A 113 -1.47 -14.06 1.34
C LEU A 113 -0.48 -13.44 0.34
N TYR A 114 -0.97 -12.82 -0.73
CA TYR A 114 -0.06 -12.08 -1.61
C TYR A 114 -0.63 -10.81 -2.19
N LEU A 115 0.27 -9.86 -2.39
CA LEU A 115 0.05 -8.55 -2.97
C LEU A 115 0.78 -8.48 -4.31
N ILE A 116 0.14 -7.93 -5.34
CA ILE A 116 0.86 -7.57 -6.57
C ILE A 116 1.13 -6.07 -6.58
N ASN A 117 2.40 -5.72 -6.78
CA ASN A 117 2.85 -4.36 -7.07
C ASN A 117 2.60 -4.10 -8.56
N HIS A 118 1.54 -3.36 -8.88
CA HIS A 118 1.12 -3.07 -10.25
C HIS A 118 1.05 -1.56 -10.51
N TYR A 119 2.22 -0.93 -10.50
CA TYR A 119 2.41 0.45 -10.91
C TYR A 119 3.68 0.52 -11.75
N LEU A 120 3.63 1.29 -12.83
CA LEU A 120 4.75 1.45 -13.75
C LEU A 120 5.50 2.72 -13.38
N ASP A 121 6.81 2.61 -13.26
CA ASP A 121 7.68 3.75 -13.04
C ASP A 121 8.42 4.17 -14.30
N SER A 122 8.78 5.44 -14.31
CA SER A 122 9.71 6.03 -15.25
C SER A 122 10.94 6.53 -14.50
N LEU A 123 12.10 6.54 -15.15
CA LEU A 123 13.32 7.06 -14.53
C LEU A 123 13.41 8.58 -14.71
N ILE A 124 13.25 9.33 -13.61
CA ILE A 124 13.46 10.77 -13.57
C ILE A 124 14.79 11.02 -12.87
N LEU A 125 15.77 11.56 -13.62
CA LEU A 125 17.14 11.76 -13.12
C LEU A 125 17.77 10.46 -12.56
N GLY A 126 17.40 9.31 -13.12
CA GLY A 126 17.89 7.99 -12.71
C GLY A 126 17.22 7.43 -11.45
N GLN A 127 16.18 8.08 -10.92
CA GLN A 127 15.36 7.57 -9.82
C GLN A 127 13.99 7.14 -10.34
N PRO A 128 13.44 6.00 -9.88
CA PRO A 128 12.09 5.59 -10.22
C PRO A 128 11.07 6.61 -9.70
N ALA A 129 10.06 6.89 -10.51
CA ALA A 129 8.92 7.71 -10.15
C ALA A 129 7.68 7.28 -10.94
N PRO A 130 6.47 7.34 -10.35
CA PRO A 130 5.25 6.87 -10.99
C PRO A 130 5.01 7.46 -12.38
N ASP A 131 4.90 6.60 -13.39
CA ASP A 131 4.61 6.98 -14.77
C ASP A 131 3.12 7.26 -14.96
N LYS A 132 2.73 8.48 -14.58
CA LYS A 132 1.38 9.00 -14.76
C LYS A 132 0.92 9.03 -16.23
N THR A 133 1.84 9.05 -17.20
CA THR A 133 1.48 9.10 -18.63
C THR A 133 0.94 7.76 -19.12
N GLN A 134 1.40 6.67 -18.51
CA GLN A 134 1.01 5.30 -18.82
C GLN A 134 -0.09 4.74 -17.91
N ALA A 135 -0.46 5.45 -16.83
CA ALA A 135 -1.39 4.97 -15.81
C ALA A 135 -2.75 4.47 -16.36
N ASN A 136 -3.30 5.05 -17.44
CA ASN A 136 -4.53 4.52 -18.07
C ASN A 136 -4.37 3.11 -18.66
N VAL A 137 -3.16 2.79 -19.15
CA VAL A 137 -2.84 1.47 -19.72
C VAL A 137 -2.49 0.51 -18.59
N THR A 138 -1.60 0.92 -17.68
CA THR A 138 -1.20 0.14 -16.50
C THR A 138 -2.42 -0.29 -15.70
N ASN A 139 -3.32 0.64 -15.35
CA ASN A 139 -4.53 0.31 -14.59
C ASN A 139 -5.62 -0.43 -15.40
N GLY A 140 -5.37 -0.77 -16.66
CA GLY A 140 -6.36 -1.31 -17.59
C GLY A 140 -6.84 -2.74 -17.28
N VAL A 141 -8.06 -3.04 -17.71
CA VAL A 141 -8.68 -4.38 -17.57
C VAL A 141 -7.98 -5.43 -18.44
N SER A 142 -7.44 -5.04 -19.59
CA SER A 142 -6.77 -5.96 -20.51
C SER A 142 -5.73 -5.23 -21.37
N GLY A 143 -4.89 -6.01 -22.05
CA GLY A 143 -3.81 -5.50 -22.89
C GLY A 143 -2.44 -5.69 -22.25
N VAL A 144 -1.40 -5.41 -23.04
CA VAL A 144 -0.01 -5.52 -22.56
C VAL A 144 0.21 -4.51 -21.43
N GLY A 145 0.82 -4.97 -20.33
CA GLY A 145 1.14 -4.15 -19.17
C GLY A 145 -0.05 -3.78 -18.29
N SER A 146 -1.24 -4.35 -18.53
CA SER A 146 -2.44 -3.98 -17.78
C SER A 146 -2.59 -4.80 -16.48
N LEU A 147 -3.28 -4.23 -15.49
CA LEU A 147 -3.56 -4.87 -14.21
C LEU A 147 -4.30 -6.20 -14.39
N GLY A 148 -5.34 -6.20 -15.22
CA GLY A 148 -6.10 -7.42 -15.47
C GLY A 148 -5.29 -8.53 -16.14
N LEU A 149 -4.28 -8.17 -16.95
CA LEU A 149 -3.34 -9.15 -17.49
C LEU A 149 -2.51 -9.79 -16.37
N GLN A 150 -1.86 -9.00 -15.51
CA GLN A 150 -1.05 -9.55 -14.41
C GLN A 150 -1.91 -10.40 -13.46
N VAL A 151 -3.11 -9.93 -13.09
CA VAL A 151 -4.03 -10.70 -12.23
C VAL A 151 -4.35 -12.06 -12.83
N SER A 152 -4.68 -12.11 -14.14
CA SER A 152 -4.98 -13.38 -14.81
C SER A 152 -3.76 -14.31 -14.90
N THR A 153 -2.56 -13.76 -15.12
CA THR A 153 -1.30 -14.51 -15.16
C THR A 153 -1.01 -15.12 -13.79
N CYS A 154 -1.08 -14.32 -12.72
CA CYS A 154 -0.76 -14.79 -11.37
C CYS A 154 -1.81 -15.79 -10.87
N ALA A 155 -3.09 -15.59 -11.24
CA ALA A 155 -4.14 -16.56 -10.94
C ALA A 155 -3.90 -17.92 -11.61
N ALA A 156 -3.40 -17.92 -12.86
CA ALA A 156 -3.04 -19.15 -13.55
C ALA A 156 -1.79 -19.83 -12.95
N GLU A 157 -0.80 -19.05 -12.49
CA GLU A 157 0.43 -19.56 -11.89
C GLU A 157 0.22 -20.15 -10.49
N TYR A 158 -0.51 -19.44 -9.62
CA TYR A 158 -0.71 -19.81 -8.22
C TYR A 158 -2.01 -20.56 -7.94
N GLY A 159 -2.90 -20.70 -8.94
CA GLY A 159 -4.21 -21.34 -8.77
C GLY A 159 -5.20 -20.56 -7.90
N ARG A 160 -4.90 -19.29 -7.60
CA ARG A 160 -5.74 -18.36 -6.80
C ARG A 160 -5.44 -16.91 -7.18
N ASN A 161 -6.43 -16.03 -7.05
CA ASN A 161 -6.24 -14.59 -7.29
C ASN A 161 -5.37 -13.91 -6.22
N PRO A 162 -4.74 -12.77 -6.53
CA PRO A 162 -4.08 -11.93 -5.54
C PRO A 162 -5.04 -11.48 -4.45
N ASN A 163 -4.54 -11.34 -3.23
CA ASN A 163 -5.30 -10.80 -2.12
C ASN A 163 -5.35 -9.27 -2.15
N TYR A 164 -4.27 -8.63 -2.63
CA TYR A 164 -4.14 -7.18 -2.71
C TYR A 164 -3.62 -6.77 -4.08
N LEU A 165 -4.19 -5.69 -4.62
CA LEU A 165 -3.76 -5.04 -5.87
C LEU A 165 -3.25 -3.65 -5.50
N LEU A 166 -1.94 -3.44 -5.54
CA LEU A 166 -1.35 -2.12 -5.27
C LEU A 166 -1.11 -1.39 -6.58
N VAL A 167 -1.71 -0.23 -6.74
CA VAL A 167 -1.69 0.57 -7.97
C VAL A 167 -1.45 2.04 -7.65
N ASP A 168 -0.88 2.76 -8.60
CA ASP A 168 -0.82 4.21 -8.58
C ASP A 168 -1.96 4.83 -9.39
N PHE A 169 -2.41 6.01 -8.93
CA PHE A 169 -3.43 6.82 -9.59
C PHE A 169 -4.69 6.02 -9.97
N TYR A 170 -5.32 5.36 -9.00
CA TYR A 170 -6.48 4.47 -9.21
C TYR A 170 -7.63 5.11 -10.01
N GLU A 171 -7.70 6.43 -10.07
CA GLU A 171 -8.67 7.19 -10.86
C GLU A 171 -8.42 7.13 -12.37
N TYR A 172 -7.21 6.75 -12.80
CA TYR A 172 -6.87 6.47 -14.19
C TYR A 172 -7.44 5.13 -14.63
N GLY A 173 -8.00 5.10 -15.85
CA GLY A 173 -8.76 3.95 -16.37
C GLY A 173 -10.25 3.98 -16.01
N GLY A 174 -10.74 5.05 -15.36
CA GLY A 174 -12.17 5.30 -15.20
C GLY A 174 -12.91 4.23 -14.39
N GLY A 175 -12.19 3.55 -13.49
CA GLY A 175 -12.73 2.48 -12.65
C GLY A 175 -12.29 1.07 -13.04
N SER A 176 -11.45 0.92 -14.07
CA SER A 176 -10.89 -0.36 -14.52
C SER A 176 -10.27 -1.19 -13.39
N VAL A 177 -9.57 -0.55 -12.43
CA VAL A 177 -8.97 -1.27 -11.29
C VAL A 177 -10.04 -1.95 -10.42
N PHE A 178 -11.20 -1.32 -10.26
CA PHE A 178 -12.33 -1.88 -9.52
C PHE A 178 -13.04 -2.96 -10.34
N GLU A 179 -13.07 -2.83 -11.68
CA GLU A 179 -13.58 -3.88 -12.56
C GLU A 179 -12.71 -5.14 -12.49
N VAL A 180 -11.38 -4.99 -12.50
CA VAL A 180 -10.45 -6.11 -12.31
C VAL A 180 -10.66 -6.77 -10.96
N ALA A 181 -10.75 -6.00 -9.87
CA ALA A 181 -11.02 -6.53 -8.55
C ALA A 181 -12.38 -7.26 -8.47
N ALA A 182 -13.44 -6.70 -9.06
CA ALA A 182 -14.76 -7.31 -9.13
C ALA A 182 -14.73 -8.65 -9.89
N THR A 183 -14.04 -8.68 -11.04
CA THR A 183 -13.85 -9.88 -11.86
C THR A 183 -13.10 -10.97 -11.09
N ALA A 184 -12.01 -10.61 -10.40
CA ALA A 184 -11.26 -11.55 -9.57
C ALA A 184 -12.10 -12.11 -8.40
N ASN A 185 -13.07 -11.35 -7.90
CA ASN A 185 -13.99 -11.81 -6.85
C ASN A 185 -15.25 -12.51 -7.41
N GLY A 186 -15.39 -12.63 -8.72
CA GLY A 186 -16.55 -13.25 -9.36
C GLY A 186 -17.85 -12.46 -9.18
N VAL A 187 -17.76 -11.14 -8.99
CA VAL A 187 -18.92 -10.25 -8.82
C VAL A 187 -19.06 -9.30 -10.01
N THR A 188 -20.30 -8.94 -10.34
CA THR A 188 -20.58 -8.01 -11.44
C THR A 188 -20.10 -6.61 -11.09
N TYR A 189 -19.26 -6.01 -11.94
CA TYR A 189 -18.90 -4.60 -11.84
C TYR A 189 -20.02 -3.70 -12.36
N SER A 190 -20.64 -2.92 -11.48
CA SER A 190 -21.74 -2.01 -11.79
C SER A 190 -21.74 -0.82 -10.82
N PRO A 191 -20.79 0.13 -10.95
CA PRO A 191 -20.61 1.21 -10.00
C PRO A 191 -21.85 2.12 -9.97
N THR A 192 -22.40 2.36 -8.78
CA THR A 192 -23.52 3.30 -8.55
C THR A 192 -23.04 4.65 -8.04
N THR A 193 -21.80 4.71 -7.55
CA THR A 193 -21.12 5.93 -7.12
C THR A 193 -20.11 6.34 -8.20
N PRO A 194 -20.00 7.64 -8.53
CA PRO A 194 -19.00 8.11 -9.48
C PRO A 194 -17.58 7.71 -9.06
N ILE A 195 -16.80 7.22 -10.02
CA ILE A 195 -15.36 7.03 -9.84
C ILE A 195 -14.69 8.41 -9.83
N ALA A 196 -13.67 8.58 -8.99
CA ALA A 196 -12.85 9.78 -9.00
C ALA A 196 -12.30 10.05 -10.41
N THR A 197 -12.11 11.32 -10.74
CA THR A 197 -11.53 11.73 -12.03
C THR A 197 -10.12 12.29 -11.81
N PRO A 198 -9.18 12.02 -12.72
CA PRO A 198 -7.85 12.61 -12.65
C PRO A 198 -7.89 14.13 -12.50
N ILE A 199 -7.18 14.67 -11.51
CA ILE A 199 -6.99 16.12 -11.39
C ILE A 199 -6.11 16.56 -12.56
N THR A 200 -6.71 17.31 -13.48
CA THR A 200 -5.98 17.94 -14.59
C THR A 200 -5.36 19.25 -14.10
N SER A 201 -4.08 19.45 -14.37
CA SER A 201 -3.28 20.60 -13.92
C SER A 201 -3.69 21.95 -14.57
N SER A 202 -4.88 22.05 -15.16
CA SER A 202 -5.37 23.19 -15.93
C SER A 202 -6.45 24.02 -15.22
N SER A 203 -6.70 23.82 -13.93
CA SER A 203 -7.49 24.77 -13.15
C SER A 203 -6.65 26.00 -12.80
N SER A 204 -6.69 27.00 -13.68
CA SER A 204 -6.35 28.37 -13.33
C SER A 204 -7.06 28.73 -12.02
N ALA A 205 -6.28 28.90 -10.94
CA ALA A 205 -6.78 29.37 -9.67
C ALA A 205 -7.44 30.74 -9.89
N SER A 206 -8.77 30.78 -9.93
CA SER A 206 -9.50 32.04 -9.85
C SER A 206 -9.39 32.49 -8.40
N SER A 207 -8.52 33.46 -8.15
CA SER A 207 -8.34 34.11 -6.86
C SER A 207 -9.57 34.96 -6.54
N THR A 208 -10.54 34.39 -5.83
CA THR A 208 -11.56 35.18 -5.13
C THR A 208 -10.92 35.74 -3.86
N SER A 209 -10.63 37.03 -3.87
CA SER A 209 -10.21 37.79 -2.70
C SER A 209 -11.31 37.77 -1.64
N VAL A 210 -11.13 37.01 -0.56
CA VAL A 210 -11.96 37.11 0.64
C VAL A 210 -11.22 37.95 1.66
N THR A 211 -11.80 39.10 1.98
CA THR A 211 -11.33 40.07 2.97
C THR A 211 -11.32 39.45 4.37
N SER A 212 -10.20 39.61 5.06
CA SER A 212 -9.88 39.07 6.39
C SER A 212 -10.68 39.68 7.55
N THR A 213 -11.03 38.85 8.54
CA THR A 213 -11.02 39.22 9.96
C THR A 213 -10.35 38.12 10.79
N PRO A 214 -9.62 38.46 11.87
CA PRO A 214 -8.58 37.60 12.42
C PRO A 214 -9.12 36.72 13.54
N ASN A 215 -8.79 35.42 13.52
CA ASN A 215 -8.57 34.67 14.75
C ASN A 215 -7.58 33.53 14.52
N ALA A 216 -6.73 33.33 15.52
CA ALA A 216 -5.41 32.73 15.44
C ALA A 216 -5.38 31.27 14.93
N ALA A 217 -4.66 31.07 13.84
CA ALA A 217 -3.93 29.84 13.55
C ALA A 217 -2.58 30.26 12.98
N ILE A 218 -1.50 29.98 13.71
CA ILE A 218 -0.13 30.24 13.27
C ILE A 218 0.16 29.26 12.14
N SER A 219 0.30 29.80 10.93
CA SER A 219 0.82 29.09 9.77
C SER A 219 2.34 28.96 9.93
N LEU A 220 2.80 27.74 10.19
CA LEU A 220 4.21 27.36 10.01
C LEU A 220 4.30 26.53 8.73
N VAL A 221 4.23 27.22 7.60
CA VAL A 221 4.79 26.70 6.34
C VAL A 221 6.28 26.99 6.41
N GLN A 222 7.06 25.99 6.82
CA GLN A 222 8.49 25.97 6.54
C GLN A 222 8.75 24.79 5.60
N LEU A 223 9.01 25.13 4.33
CA LEU A 223 9.55 24.19 3.35
C LEU A 223 10.96 23.81 3.78
N ASP A 224 11.15 22.59 4.27
CA ASP A 224 12.47 21.96 4.32
C ASP A 224 12.65 21.12 3.04
N TRP A 225 12.97 21.82 1.95
CA TRP A 225 13.77 21.23 0.88
C TRP A 225 15.22 21.12 1.41
N PHE A 226 15.88 19.99 1.14
CA PHE A 226 17.24 19.60 1.57
C PHE A 226 17.36 18.87 2.92
N LYS A 227 17.02 17.57 2.92
CA LYS A 227 17.77 16.56 3.71
C LYS A 227 18.00 15.29 2.88
N ALA A 228 18.84 15.43 1.85
CA ALA A 228 19.50 14.31 1.19
C ALA A 228 20.88 14.73 0.68
N VAL A 229 21.70 15.30 1.56
CA VAL A 229 23.16 15.43 1.37
C VAL A 229 23.81 15.28 2.74
N ALA A 230 24.49 14.15 2.95
CA ALA A 230 25.70 13.96 3.76
C ALA A 230 25.70 12.61 4.50
N LEU A 231 26.36 11.62 3.91
CA LEU A 231 27.15 10.63 4.64
C LEU A 231 28.32 10.19 3.75
N MET A 232 29.26 11.12 3.57
CA MET A 232 30.63 10.85 3.15
C MET A 232 31.54 11.49 4.18
N GLY A 233 32.37 10.69 4.85
CA GLY A 233 33.57 11.18 5.53
C GLY A 233 33.68 10.91 7.03
N GLY A 234 33.91 9.66 7.41
CA GLY A 234 34.63 9.32 8.65
C GLY A 234 36.08 8.98 8.31
N VAL A 235 36.98 9.95 8.50
CA VAL A 235 38.43 9.80 8.36
C VAL A 235 38.98 8.96 9.52
N LEU A 236 39.72 7.89 9.22
CA LEU A 236 40.72 7.30 10.11
C LEU A 236 42.09 7.41 9.42
N LEU A 237 42.90 8.33 9.92
CA LEU A 237 44.32 8.49 9.61
C LEU A 237 45.17 7.88 10.73
N GLY A 238 46.20 7.12 10.35
CA GLY A 238 47.31 6.67 11.21
C GLY A 238 47.61 5.18 10.98
N ALA A 239 48.78 4.74 10.51
CA ALA A 239 50.08 5.38 10.38
C ALA A 239 50.91 4.69 9.27
N CYS A 240 51.74 5.47 8.57
CA CYS A 240 52.85 4.96 7.77
C CYS A 240 54.02 4.57 8.70
N SER A 241 54.70 3.46 8.39
CA SER A 241 56.15 3.28 8.55
C SER A 241 56.64 1.93 7.98
N VAL A 242 57.52 2.02 6.95
CA VAL A 242 58.72 1.20 6.64
C VAL A 242 58.51 -0.34 6.52
N VAL A 243 58.81 -1.05 5.42
CA VAL A 243 59.96 -1.11 4.49
C VAL A 243 59.45 -1.44 3.09
#